data_AF-A0A2V7VB00-F1
#
_entry.id   AF-A0A2V7VB00-F1
#
_cell.length_a   1.000
_cell.length_b   1.000
_cell.length_c   1.000
_cell.angle_alpha   90.00
_cell.angle_beta   90.00
_cell.angle_gamma   90.00
#
_symmetry.space_group_name_H-M   'P 1'
#
loop_
_entity.id
_entity.type
_entity.pdbx_description
1 polymer ?
#
loop_
_entity_poly.entity_id
_entity_poly.type
_entity_poly.pdbx_seq_one_letter_code
_entity_poly.pdbx_strand_id
1 'polypeptide(L)'
;QAAFQEDFVYLTGEAAVYLAQAGLKLVGIDYLSIDRHGSKDHPAHLALLEAGVVVVEGLDLSQVEPGEYELTCLPLRVTGAEGAPARVVLRSRM
;
A
#
# COMPACT_ATOMS: atom_id res chain seq x y z
N GLN A 1 7.72 20.53 -1.79
CA GLN A 1 7.63 19.20 -2.42
C GLN A 1 9.05 18.69 -2.60
N ALA A 2 9.40 17.52 -2.06
CA ALA A 2 10.63 16.86 -2.46
C ALA A 2 10.52 16.42 -3.92
N ALA A 3 11.65 16.30 -4.63
CA ALA A 3 11.66 15.76 -5.99
C ALA A 3 11.17 14.31 -5.98
N PHE A 4 10.59 13.87 -7.10
CA PHE A 4 10.32 12.45 -7.32
C PHE A 4 11.64 11.67 -7.29
N GLN A 5 11.67 10.57 -6.53
CA GLN A 5 12.80 9.66 -6.45
C GLN A 5 12.45 8.44 -7.28
N GLU A 6 13.34 8.01 -8.16
CA GLU A 6 13.13 6.82 -9.01
C GLU A 6 13.61 5.53 -8.33
N ASP A 7 14.45 5.64 -7.30
CA ASP A 7 15.07 4.53 -6.56
C ASP A 7 14.41 4.30 -5.18
N PHE A 8 13.14 4.67 -5.05
CA PHE A 8 12.37 4.45 -3.82
C PHE A 8 12.28 2.97 -3.43
N VAL A 9 12.08 2.73 -2.13
CA VAL A 9 11.91 1.39 -1.57
C VAL A 9 10.59 0.79 -2.04
N TYR A 10 10.62 -0.48 -2.45
CA TYR A 10 9.48 -1.21 -2.97
C TYR A 10 9.45 -2.64 -2.41
N LEU A 11 8.33 -3.34 -2.58
CA LEU A 11 8.20 -4.76 -2.22
C LEU A 11 8.60 -5.65 -3.39
N THR A 12 9.41 -6.67 -3.12
CA THR A 12 9.64 -7.73 -4.12
C THR A 12 8.39 -8.60 -4.25
N GLY A 13 8.22 -9.26 -5.39
CA GLY A 13 7.13 -10.23 -5.58
C GLY A 13 7.14 -11.34 -4.54
N GLU A 14 8.32 -11.82 -4.14
CA GLU A 14 8.45 -12.84 -3.09
C GLU A 14 7.97 -12.35 -1.72
N ALA A 15 8.30 -11.11 -1.35
CA ALA A 15 7.82 -10.51 -0.11
C ALA A 15 6.30 -10.29 -0.15
N ALA A 16 5.75 -9.88 -1.30
CA ALA A 16 4.30 -9.77 -1.50
C ALA A 16 3.58 -11.12 -1.34
N VAL A 17 4.11 -12.20 -1.93
CA VAL A 17 3.57 -13.56 -1.77
C VAL A 17 3.60 -13.99 -0.30
N TYR A 18 4.71 -13.73 0.40
CA TYR A 18 4.82 -14.04 1.82
C TYR A 18 3.75 -13.30 2.66
N LEU A 19 3.57 -12.00 2.43
CA LEU A 19 2.56 -11.19 3.12
C LEU A 19 1.13 -11.69 2.85
N ALA A 20 0.83 -12.07 1.62
CA ALA A 20 -0.44 -12.66 1.25
C ALA A 20 -0.68 -14.01 1.96
N GLN A 21 0.33 -14.89 1.99
CA GLN A 21 0.27 -16.18 2.68
C GLN A 21 0.15 -16.05 4.19
N ALA A 22 0.68 -14.97 4.77
CA ALA A 22 0.51 -14.63 6.18
C ALA A 22 -0.94 -14.22 6.53
N GLY A 23 -1.84 -14.11 5.54
CA GLY A 23 -3.27 -13.87 5.74
C GLY A 23 -3.64 -12.41 5.93
N LEU A 24 -2.73 -11.47 5.62
CA LEU A 24 -3.00 -10.05 5.64
C LEU A 24 -4.11 -9.69 4.64
N LYS A 25 -4.88 -8.64 4.97
CA LYS A 25 -5.99 -8.15 4.13
C LYS A 25 -5.68 -6.83 3.45
N LEU A 26 -4.66 -6.13 3.93
CA LEU A 26 -4.25 -4.84 3.41
C LEU A 26 -2.74 -4.67 3.65
N VAL A 27 -2.04 -4.07 2.69
CA VAL A 27 -0.65 -3.62 2.81
C VAL A 27 -0.59 -2.15 2.38
N GLY A 28 0.04 -1.32 3.21
CA GLY A 28 0.24 0.11 2.95
C GLY A 28 1.72 0.44 2.71
N ILE A 29 1.99 1.40 1.84
CA ILE A 29 3.33 1.96 1.60
C ILE A 29 3.27 3.49 1.57
N ASP A 30 4.33 4.13 2.08
CA ASP A 30 4.47 5.58 2.19
C ASP A 30 5.14 6.23 0.96
N TYR A 31 5.08 5.54 -0.17
CA TYR A 31 5.54 6.05 -1.46
C TYR A 31 4.51 5.85 -2.57
N LEU A 32 4.80 6.42 -3.74
CA LEU A 32 3.90 6.46 -4.88
C LEU A 32 3.66 5.11 -5.56
N SER A 33 4.44 4.07 -5.23
CA SER A 33 4.13 2.71 -5.66
C SER A 33 4.67 1.65 -4.71
N ILE A 34 4.00 0.50 -4.65
CA ILE A 34 4.46 -0.72 -3.98
C ILE A 34 5.45 -1.53 -4.84
N ASP A 35 5.48 -1.30 -6.15
CA ASP A 35 6.40 -1.91 -7.10
C ASP A 35 7.57 -0.99 -7.45
N ARG A 36 8.67 -1.58 -7.92
CA ARG A 36 9.84 -0.82 -8.38
C ARG A 36 9.45 0.16 -9.49
N HIS A 37 10.04 1.36 -9.47
CA HIS A 37 9.93 2.29 -10.60
C HIS A 37 10.29 1.64 -11.94
N GLY A 38 9.46 1.87 -12.96
CA GLY A 38 9.65 1.33 -14.30
C GLY A 38 9.40 -0.18 -14.42
N SER A 39 8.92 -0.85 -13.36
CA SER A 39 8.43 -2.23 -13.45
C SER A 39 7.27 -2.31 -14.43
N LYS A 40 7.34 -3.25 -15.37
CA LYS A 40 6.27 -3.52 -16.34
C LYS A 40 5.37 -4.68 -15.93
N ASP A 41 5.90 -5.57 -15.09
CA ASP A 41 5.25 -6.82 -14.71
C ASP A 41 4.54 -6.71 -13.36
N HIS A 42 4.72 -5.60 -12.64
CA HIS A 42 4.06 -5.26 -11.37
C HIS A 42 3.92 -6.44 -10.39
N PRO A 43 5.01 -7.17 -10.09
CA PRO A 43 4.94 -8.44 -9.36
C PRO A 43 4.36 -8.31 -7.96
N ALA A 44 4.58 -7.18 -7.26
CA ALA A 44 4.02 -6.98 -5.93
C ALA A 44 2.50 -6.71 -5.99
N HIS A 45 2.05 -5.85 -6.91
CA HIS A 45 0.63 -5.62 -7.13
C HIS A 45 -0.10 -6.91 -7.45
N LEU A 46 0.38 -7.68 -8.44
CA LEU A 46 -0.29 -8.91 -8.88
C LEU A 46 -0.39 -9.92 -7.75
N ALA A 47 0.72 -10.21 -7.06
CA ALA A 47 0.72 -11.17 -5.95
C ALA A 47 -0.24 -10.78 -4.81
N LEU A 48 -0.33 -9.50 -4.46
CA LEU A 48 -1.24 -9.02 -3.42
C LEU A 48 -2.70 -9.01 -3.88
N LEU A 49 -2.98 -8.42 -5.04
CA LEU A 49 -4.35 -8.25 -5.55
C LEU A 49 -5.00 -9.58 -5.95
N GLU A 50 -4.24 -10.52 -6.54
CA GLU A 50 -4.74 -11.87 -6.83
C GLU A 50 -5.13 -12.64 -5.56
N ALA A 51 -4.43 -12.38 -4.45
CA ALA A 51 -4.75 -12.93 -3.14
C ALA A 51 -5.86 -12.16 -2.39
N GLY A 52 -6.42 -11.10 -3.01
CA GLY A 52 -7.44 -10.25 -2.40
C GLY A 52 -6.91 -9.32 -1.30
N VAL A 53 -5.61 -9.05 -1.27
CA VAL A 53 -4.98 -8.09 -0.37
C VAL A 53 -5.06 -6.69 -0.98
N VAL A 54 -5.66 -5.75 -0.25
CA VAL A 54 -5.78 -4.36 -0.70
C VAL A 54 -4.42 -3.65 -0.60
N VAL A 55 -4.06 -2.88 -1.62
CA VAL A 55 -2.86 -2.04 -1.62
C VAL A 55 -3.26 -0.58 -1.34
N VAL A 56 -2.54 0.09 -0.44
CA VAL A 56 -2.70 1.52 -0.15
C VAL A 56 -1.37 2.23 -0.34
N GLU A 57 -1.30 3.15 -1.30
CA GLU A 57 -0.08 3.87 -1.67
C GLU A 57 -0.17 5.34 -1.28
N GLY A 58 0.99 6.00 -1.18
CA GLY A 58 1.08 7.43 -0.87
C GLY A 58 0.66 7.80 0.56
N LEU A 59 0.83 6.88 1.52
CA LEU A 59 0.62 7.18 2.93
C LEU A 59 1.67 8.21 3.42
N ASP A 60 1.27 9.08 4.34
CA ASP A 60 2.22 9.91 5.08
C ASP A 60 2.40 9.31 6.47
N LEU A 61 3.53 8.63 6.67
CA LEU A 61 3.91 8.02 7.94
C LEU A 61 5.03 8.81 8.65
N SER A 62 5.39 9.99 8.16
CA SER A 62 6.55 10.77 8.63
C SER A 62 6.47 11.20 10.11
N GLN A 63 5.28 11.17 10.70
CA GLN A 63 4.99 11.52 12.09
C GLN A 63 4.27 10.39 12.84
N VAL A 64 4.40 9.14 12.36
CA VAL A 64 3.75 7.97 12.95
C VAL A 64 4.80 7.05 13.55
N GLU A 65 4.70 6.81 14.86
CA GLU A 65 5.55 5.84 15.53
C GLU A 65 5.12 4.40 15.21
N PRO A 66 6.05 3.44 15.10
CA PRO A 66 5.72 2.03 14.91
C PRO A 66 4.82 1.50 16.04
N GLY A 67 3.79 0.73 15.69
CA GLY A 67 2.88 0.14 16.68
C GLY A 67 1.57 -0.34 16.07
N GLU A 68 0.63 -0.72 16.93
CA GLU A 68 -0.71 -1.12 16.53
C GLU A 68 -1.69 0.06 16.53
N TYR A 69 -2.44 0.18 15.45
CA TYR A 69 -3.45 1.22 15.26
C TYR A 69 -4.73 0.62 14.68
N GLU A 70 -5.84 1.32 14.90
CA GLU A 70 -7.03 1.17 14.07
C GLU A 70 -6.86 2.01 12.79
N LEU A 71 -6.90 1.36 11.63
CA LEU A 71 -6.82 2.00 10.31
C LEU A 71 -8.22 2.24 9.75
N THR A 72 -8.53 3.48 9.39
CA THR A 72 -9.70 3.81 8.56
C THR A 72 -9.22 4.23 7.17
N CYS A 73 -9.53 3.43 6.15
CA CYS A 73 -9.20 3.68 4.75
C CYS A 73 -10.45 3.45 3.89
N LEU A 74 -11.24 4.50 3.70
CA LEU A 74 -12.51 4.44 2.97
C LEU A 74 -12.33 5.08 1.59
N PRO A 75 -12.20 4.29 0.51
CA PRO A 75 -12.07 4.83 -0.85
C PRO A 75 -13.38 5.48 -1.31
N LEU A 76 -13.27 6.47 -2.20
CA LEU A 76 -14.45 6.99 -2.90
C LEU A 76 -15.12 5.87 -3.71
N ARG A 77 -16.46 5.85 -3.70
CA ARG A 77 -17.25 4.90 -4.49
C ARG A 77 -17.36 5.37 -5.94
N VAL A 78 -16.34 5.07 -6.74
CA VAL A 78 -16.28 5.42 -8.17
C VAL A 78 -16.44 4.16 -9.02
N THR A 79 -17.54 4.07 -9.77
CA THR A 79 -17.80 2.91 -10.65
C THR A 79 -16.80 2.87 -11.80
N GLY A 80 -16.23 1.69 -12.05
CA GLY A 80 -15.30 1.45 -13.15
C GLY A 80 -13.86 1.95 -12.91
N ALA A 81 -13.55 2.43 -11.71
CA ALA A 81 -12.20 2.84 -11.35
C ALA A 81 -11.35 1.64 -10.90
N GLU A 82 -10.06 1.66 -11.25
CA GLU A 82 -9.06 0.66 -10.86
C GLU A 82 -8.48 0.95 -9.45
N GLY A 83 -8.70 2.16 -8.95
CA GLY A 83 -8.36 2.62 -7.61
C GLY A 83 -9.09 3.93 -7.31
N ALA A 84 -9.09 4.34 -6.05
CA ALA A 84 -9.74 5.60 -5.66
C ALA A 84 -8.98 6.26 -4.51
N PRO A 85 -8.92 7.60 -4.46
CA PRO A 85 -8.34 8.30 -3.32
C PRO A 85 -9.14 8.01 -2.06
N ALA A 86 -8.43 7.99 -0.93
CA ALA A 86 -9.00 7.85 0.41
C ALA A 86 -8.35 8.86 1.35
N ARG A 87 -9.13 9.37 2.31
CA ARG A 87 -8.56 10.01 3.49
C ARG A 87 -8.24 8.91 4.49
N VAL A 88 -6.98 8.49 4.52
CA VAL A 88 -6.52 7.45 5.44
C VAL A 88 -6.18 8.06 6.79
N VAL A 89 -6.69 7.48 7.87
CA VAL A 89 -6.40 7.92 9.24
C VAL A 89 -6.08 6.74 10.14
N LEU A 90 -5.17 6.98 11.09
CA LEU A 90 -4.83 6.04 12.16
C LEU A 90 -5.39 6.56 13.48
N ARG A 91 -5.90 5.65 14.31
CA ARG A 91 -6.32 5.92 15.69
C ARG A 91 -5.61 4.95 16.62
N SER A 92 -5.01 5.46 17.69
CA SER A 92 -4.40 4.62 18.72
C SER A 92 -5.44 3.68 19.34
N ARG A 93 -5.07 2.42 19.51
CA ARG A 93 -5.85 1.49 20.32
C ARG A 93 -5.70 1.89 21.79
N MET A 94 -6.82 2.00 22.52
CA MET A 94 -6.83 2.18 23.98
C MET A 94 -6.48 0.88 24.68
#